data_AF-A0A4Y2JU32-F1
#
_entry.id   AF-A0A4Y2JU32-F1
#
_cell.length_a   1.000
_cell.length_b   1.000
_cell.length_c   1.000
_cell.angle_alpha   90.00
_cell.angle_beta   90.00
_cell.angle_gamma   90.00
#
_symmetry.space_group_name_H-M   'P 1'
#
loop_
_entity.id
_entity.type
_entity.pdbx_description
1 polymer ?
#
loop_
_entity_poly.entity_id
_entity_poly.type
_entity_poly.pdbx_seq_one_letter_code
_entity_poly.pdbx_strand_id
1 'polypeptide(L)'
;MPRVDVLYNQLLKTRADAALIRKQVNIFQQSFEKERKRMDTVTKEISTSHETSRQRKRENIHINRTVAAKEICDVITNQVKERFCFISHYAAVSLLKAPKFQEYEKKFPTQILDQTTDVYSMLQKDRLKTELGVIYRRSDFRNMTGTISLLQFIIEKNLQTMFSETYKLLLIIVTI
;
A
#
# COMPACT_ATOMS: atom_id res chain seq x y z
N MET A 1 11.26 -11.69 22.76
CA MET A 1 12.59 -12.11 22.26
C MET A 1 13.20 -10.86 21.63
N PRO A 2 14.12 -10.14 22.29
CA PRO A 2 14.31 -8.70 22.05
C PRO A 2 14.65 -8.33 20.60
N ARG A 3 15.38 -9.20 19.89
CA ARG A 3 15.74 -8.98 18.48
C ARG A 3 14.56 -9.17 17.52
N VAL A 4 13.65 -10.10 17.81
CA VAL A 4 12.41 -10.29 17.03
C VAL A 4 11.49 -9.10 17.26
N ASP A 5 11.41 -8.59 18.49
CA ASP A 5 10.62 -7.40 18.82
C ASP A 5 11.19 -6.13 18.16
N VAL A 6 12.52 -6.02 18.06
CA VAL A 6 13.18 -4.93 17.31
C VAL A 6 12.91 -5.02 15.81
N LEU A 7 13.03 -6.22 15.22
CA LEU A 7 12.72 -6.45 13.79
C LEU A 7 11.24 -6.21 13.49
N TYR A 8 10.35 -6.71 14.34
CA TYR A 8 8.91 -6.46 14.29
C TYR A 8 8.62 -4.97 14.36
N ASN A 9 9.20 -4.24 15.31
CA ASN A 9 9.03 -2.79 15.43
C ASN A 9 9.67 -2.00 14.27
N GLN A 10 10.72 -2.50 13.64
CA GLN A 10 11.32 -1.87 12.45
C GLN A 10 10.48 -2.11 11.20
N LEU A 11 9.88 -3.30 11.06
CA LEU A 11 9.00 -3.67 9.95
C LEU A 11 7.59 -3.09 10.09
N LEU A 12 7.05 -2.98 11.31
CA LEU A 12 5.77 -2.33 11.64
C LEU A 12 5.86 -0.82 11.83
N LYS A 13 7.07 -0.21 11.79
CA LYS A 13 7.21 1.24 11.62
C LYS A 13 6.84 1.62 10.19
N THR A 14 5.62 1.27 9.77
CA THR A 14 5.01 1.76 8.56
C THR A 14 4.67 3.22 8.78
N ARG A 15 5.66 4.09 8.53
CA ARG A 15 5.44 5.43 7.97
C ARG A 15 4.92 5.28 6.53
N ALA A 16 3.90 4.45 6.36
CA ALA A 16 3.21 4.35 5.11
C ALA A 16 2.46 5.67 4.93
N ASP A 17 2.50 6.16 3.71
CA ASP A 17 1.66 7.23 3.21
C ASP A 17 1.24 6.72 1.83
N ALA A 18 -0.02 6.88 1.44
CA ALA A 18 -0.49 6.45 0.13
C ALA A 18 0.37 7.09 -0.97
N ALA A 19 0.76 8.35 -0.76
CA ALA A 19 1.63 9.08 -1.66
C ALA A 19 3.04 8.45 -1.72
N LEU A 20 3.61 8.05 -0.58
CA LEU A 20 4.91 7.39 -0.52
C LEU A 20 4.87 5.99 -1.13
N ILE A 21 3.83 5.20 -0.84
CA ILE A 21 3.63 3.86 -1.42
C ILE A 21 3.52 3.99 -2.94
N ARG A 22 2.67 4.89 -3.43
CA ARG A 22 2.50 5.11 -4.88
C ARG A 22 3.80 5.55 -5.54
N LYS A 23 4.54 6.47 -4.91
CA LYS A 23 5.86 6.90 -5.40
C LYS A 23 6.84 5.72 -5.47
N GLN A 24 6.91 4.91 -4.42
CA GLN A 24 7.85 3.80 -4.35
C GLN A 24 7.50 2.67 -5.32
N VAL A 25 6.21 2.39 -5.51
CA VAL A 25 5.71 1.45 -6.53
C VAL A 25 6.12 1.92 -7.93
N ASN A 26 5.97 3.22 -8.23
CA ASN A 26 6.39 3.78 -9.52
C ASN A 26 7.91 3.67 -9.74
N ILE A 27 8.72 3.98 -8.72
CA ILE A 27 10.18 3.85 -8.79
C ILE A 27 10.59 2.39 -9.03
N PHE A 28 9.94 1.46 -8.32
CA PHE A 28 10.18 0.04 -8.48
C PHE A 28 9.86 -0.43 -9.90
N GLN A 29 8.71 -0.05 -10.44
CA GLN A 29 8.31 -0.36 -11.82
C GLN A 29 9.32 0.18 -12.85
N GLN A 30 9.74 1.43 -12.71
CA GLN A 30 10.74 2.03 -13.60
C GLN A 30 12.10 1.31 -13.54
N SER A 31 12.49 0.86 -12.35
CA SER A 31 13.75 0.13 -12.15
C SER A 31 13.71 -1.24 -12.83
N PHE A 32 12.61 -1.98 -12.68
CA PHE A 32 12.42 -3.27 -13.36
C PHE A 32 12.31 -3.14 -14.87
N GLU A 33 11.63 -2.10 -15.37
CA GLU A 33 11.54 -1.82 -16.80
C GLU A 33 12.94 -1.51 -17.39
N LYS A 34 13.76 -0.76 -16.64
CA LYS A 34 15.15 -0.49 -17.03
C LYS A 34 15.97 -1.78 -17.08
N GLU A 35 15.84 -2.66 -16.10
CA GLU A 35 16.57 -3.93 -16.06
C GLU A 35 16.12 -4.87 -17.19
N ARG A 36 14.81 -4.95 -17.46
CA ARG A 36 14.23 -5.67 -18.60
C ARG A 36 14.84 -5.21 -19.93
N LYS A 37 14.95 -3.88 -20.15
CA LYS A 37 15.55 -3.31 -21.37
C LYS A 37 17.06 -3.57 -21.46
N ARG A 38 17.78 -3.59 -20.33
CA ARG A 38 19.22 -3.93 -20.32
C ARG A 38 19.48 -5.36 -20.81
N MET A 39 18.53 -6.27 -20.61
CA MET A 39 18.66 -7.65 -21.11
C MET A 39 18.71 -7.71 -22.65
N ASP A 40 18.06 -6.78 -23.36
CA ASP A 40 18.15 -6.71 -24.83
C ASP A 40 19.56 -6.37 -25.31
N THR A 41 20.27 -5.51 -24.58
CA THR A 41 21.65 -5.11 -24.89
C THR A 41 22.62 -6.26 -24.67
N VAL A 42 22.47 -6.97 -23.55
CA VAL A 42 23.31 -8.14 -23.22
C VAL A 42 23.13 -9.26 -24.25
N THR A 43 21.91 -9.52 -24.73
CA THR A 43 21.68 -10.51 -25.79
C THR A 43 22.34 -10.10 -27.12
N LYS A 44 22.28 -8.81 -27.50
CA LYS A 44 22.95 -8.31 -28.72
C LYS A 44 24.49 -8.37 -28.64
N GLU A 45 25.06 -8.11 -27.46
CA GLU A 45 26.52 -8.21 -27.23
C GLU A 45 27.01 -9.67 -27.28
N ILE A 46 26.21 -10.63 -26.82
CA ILE A 46 26.52 -12.06 -26.92
C ILE A 46 26.42 -12.56 -28.37
N SER A 47 25.46 -12.07 -29.15
CA SER A 47 25.31 -12.45 -30.57
C SER A 47 26.42 -11.89 -31.48
N THR A 48 27.04 -10.76 -31.12
CA THR A 48 28.10 -10.12 -31.93
C THR A 48 29.50 -10.67 -31.69
N SER A 49 29.70 -11.46 -30.63
CA SER A 49 31.02 -11.92 -30.18
C SER A 49 31.37 -13.36 -30.58
N HIS A 50 30.48 -14.09 -31.25
CA HIS A 50 30.68 -15.51 -31.53
C HIS A 50 30.26 -15.91 -32.96
N GLU A 51 31.24 -16.16 -33.82
CA GLU A 51 31.10 -16.88 -35.10
C GLU A 51 31.83 -18.23 -34.99
N THR A 52 31.16 -19.35 -34.69
CA THR A 52 31.56 -20.72 -35.15
C THR A 52 30.54 -21.81 -34.80
N SER A 53 30.36 -22.75 -35.73
CA SER A 53 29.23 -23.69 -35.89
C SER A 53 28.81 -24.63 -34.74
N ARG A 54 29.48 -24.65 -33.57
CA ARG A 54 29.00 -25.38 -32.36
C ARG A 54 27.87 -24.65 -31.62
N GLN A 55 27.41 -23.52 -32.15
CA GLN A 55 26.68 -22.48 -31.42
C GLN A 55 25.17 -22.64 -31.33
N ARG A 56 24.49 -23.23 -32.33
CA ARG A 56 23.01 -23.24 -32.39
C ARG A 56 22.36 -23.76 -31.10
N LYS A 57 22.93 -24.79 -30.47
CA LYS A 57 22.37 -25.36 -29.23
C LYS A 57 22.61 -24.47 -28.00
N ARG A 58 23.74 -23.75 -27.92
CA ARG A 58 24.06 -22.82 -26.80
C ARG A 58 23.33 -21.50 -26.93
N GLU A 59 23.21 -20.98 -28.15
CA GLU A 59 22.47 -19.76 -28.48
C GLU A 59 20.99 -19.92 -28.13
N ASN A 60 20.39 -21.07 -28.46
CA ASN A 60 19.03 -21.41 -28.01
C ASN A 60 18.88 -21.43 -26.48
N ILE A 61 19.88 -21.88 -25.71
CA ILE A 61 19.83 -21.87 -24.24
C ILE A 61 19.89 -20.43 -23.69
N HIS A 62 20.76 -19.57 -24.24
CA HIS A 62 20.86 -18.18 -23.81
C HIS A 62 19.62 -17.38 -24.19
N ILE A 63 19.10 -17.54 -25.41
CA ILE A 63 17.85 -16.94 -25.85
C ILE A 63 16.71 -17.38 -24.92
N ASN A 64 16.61 -18.67 -24.61
CA ASN A 64 15.57 -19.20 -23.74
C ASN A 64 15.70 -18.68 -22.29
N ARG A 65 16.92 -18.49 -21.77
CA ARG A 65 17.16 -17.87 -20.46
C ARG A 65 16.81 -16.38 -20.44
N THR A 66 17.13 -15.63 -21.50
CA THR A 66 16.75 -14.22 -21.63
C THR A 66 15.23 -14.07 -21.71
N VAL A 67 14.56 -14.93 -22.48
CA VAL A 67 13.09 -14.95 -22.58
C VAL A 67 12.48 -15.25 -21.20
N ALA A 68 12.94 -16.29 -20.51
CA ALA A 68 12.46 -16.61 -19.16
C ALA A 68 12.71 -15.47 -18.15
N ALA A 69 13.88 -14.82 -18.21
CA ALA A 69 14.19 -13.68 -17.33
C ALA A 69 13.25 -12.47 -17.59
N LYS A 70 12.90 -12.22 -18.85
CA LYS A 70 11.91 -11.20 -19.22
C LYS A 70 10.52 -11.56 -18.72
N GLU A 71 10.09 -12.81 -18.89
CA GLU A 71 8.81 -13.27 -18.37
C GLU A 71 8.74 -13.11 -16.84
N ILE A 72 9.81 -13.43 -16.11
CA ILE A 72 9.90 -13.18 -14.67
C ILE A 72 9.74 -11.68 -14.36
N CYS A 73 10.40 -10.81 -15.11
CA CYS A 73 10.25 -9.36 -14.94
C CYS A 73 8.81 -8.88 -15.20
N ASP A 74 8.13 -9.43 -16.21
CA ASP A 74 6.72 -9.13 -16.49
C ASP A 74 5.81 -9.61 -15.38
N VAL A 75 6.00 -10.84 -14.91
CA VAL A 75 5.22 -11.42 -13.82
C VAL A 75 5.39 -10.59 -12.55
N ILE A 76 6.62 -10.26 -12.14
CA ILE A 76 6.87 -9.43 -10.96
C ILE A 76 6.24 -8.04 -11.13
N THR A 77 6.37 -7.43 -12.31
CA THR A 77 5.80 -6.11 -12.58
C THR A 77 4.27 -6.13 -12.52
N ASN A 78 3.63 -7.16 -13.10
CA ASN A 78 2.18 -7.33 -13.05
C ASN A 78 1.69 -7.64 -11.64
N GLN A 79 2.40 -8.48 -10.89
CA GLN A 79 2.07 -8.77 -9.49
C GLN A 79 2.15 -7.51 -8.62
N VAL A 80 3.14 -6.66 -8.83
CA VAL A 80 3.22 -5.36 -8.13
C VAL A 80 2.11 -4.42 -8.59
N LYS A 81 1.78 -4.37 -9.88
CA LYS A 81 0.64 -3.59 -10.36
C LYS A 81 -0.68 -4.04 -9.75
N GLU A 82 -0.96 -5.34 -9.74
CA GLU A 82 -2.19 -5.90 -9.17
C GLU A 82 -2.26 -5.67 -7.67
N ARG A 83 -1.18 -5.97 -6.94
CA ARG A 83 -1.17 -5.85 -5.48
C ARG A 83 -1.27 -4.39 -4.99
N PHE A 84 -0.81 -3.44 -5.80
CA PHE A 84 -0.81 -2.01 -5.47
C PHE A 84 -1.70 -1.18 -6.42
N CYS A 85 -2.57 -1.79 -7.23
CA CYS A 85 -3.53 -1.02 -8.05
C CYS A 85 -4.55 -0.33 -7.15
N PHE A 86 -4.88 -0.96 -6.02
CA PHE A 86 -5.87 -0.50 -5.08
C PHE A 86 -5.23 0.14 -3.83
N ILE A 87 -4.50 1.24 -4.02
CA ILE A 87 -3.98 2.06 -2.91
C ILE A 87 -5.09 2.90 -2.27
N SER A 88 -6.28 2.96 -2.86
CA SER A 88 -7.39 3.79 -2.39
C SER A 88 -7.88 3.39 -0.99
N HIS A 89 -7.74 2.12 -0.59
CA HIS A 89 -7.96 1.65 0.78
C HIS A 89 -7.07 2.40 1.80
N TYR A 90 -5.85 2.77 1.40
CA TYR A 90 -4.89 3.48 2.24
C TYR A 90 -5.33 4.94 2.50
N ALA A 91 -6.04 5.57 1.56
CA ALA A 91 -6.59 6.91 1.78
C ALA A 91 -7.50 6.90 3.02
N ALA A 92 -8.31 5.85 3.17
CA ALA A 92 -9.20 5.66 4.31
C ALA A 92 -8.44 5.50 5.65
N VAL A 93 -7.28 4.82 5.64
CA VAL A 93 -6.38 4.74 6.82
C VAL A 93 -5.94 6.14 7.27
N SER A 94 -5.78 7.07 6.33
CA SER A 94 -5.34 8.44 6.64
C SER A 94 -6.38 9.26 7.39
N LEU A 95 -7.67 8.87 7.37
CA LEU A 95 -8.72 9.47 8.19
C LEU A 95 -8.57 9.12 9.68
N LEU A 96 -7.90 8.03 10.01
CA LEU A 96 -7.77 7.52 11.39
C LEU A 96 -6.34 7.68 11.97
N LYS A 97 -5.51 8.51 11.33
CA LYS A 97 -4.17 8.85 11.83
C LYS A 97 -4.27 9.84 12.99
N ALA A 98 -4.22 9.33 14.23
CA ALA A 98 -4.31 10.13 15.45
C ALA A 98 -3.42 11.39 15.49
N PRO A 99 -2.14 11.38 15.03
CA PRO A 99 -1.33 12.59 14.98
C PRO A 99 -1.90 13.74 14.13
N LYS A 100 -2.79 13.43 13.17
CA LYS A 100 -3.43 14.41 12.30
C LYS A 100 -4.79 14.89 12.81
N PHE A 101 -5.33 14.33 13.90
CA PHE A 101 -6.68 14.68 14.39
C PHE A 101 -6.81 16.17 14.75
N GLN A 102 -5.77 16.77 15.32
CA GLN A 102 -5.78 18.20 15.64
C GLN A 102 -5.77 19.09 14.39
N GLU A 103 -5.14 18.64 13.31
CA GLU A 103 -5.20 19.31 12.00
C GLU A 103 -6.59 19.13 11.39
N TYR A 104 -7.13 17.92 11.41
CA TYR A 104 -8.43 17.57 10.85
C TYR A 104 -9.62 18.19 11.57
N GLU A 105 -9.51 18.45 12.88
CA GLU A 105 -10.50 19.23 13.62
C GLU A 105 -10.62 20.66 13.03
N LYS A 106 -9.49 21.29 12.71
CA LYS A 106 -9.46 22.65 12.16
C LYS A 106 -9.84 22.67 10.69
N LYS A 107 -9.36 21.68 9.92
CA LYS A 107 -9.60 21.53 8.49
C LYS A 107 -9.95 20.09 8.17
N PHE A 108 -11.25 19.83 8.09
CA PHE A 108 -11.75 18.49 7.83
C PHE A 108 -11.24 17.95 6.48
N PRO A 109 -10.73 16.70 6.41
CA PRO A 109 -10.16 16.13 5.19
C PRO A 109 -11.26 15.63 4.22
N THR A 110 -12.06 16.54 3.67
CA THR A 110 -13.21 16.21 2.82
C THR A 110 -12.84 15.40 1.59
N GLN A 111 -11.73 15.73 0.93
CA GLN A 111 -11.26 14.98 -0.25
C GLN A 111 -10.97 13.50 0.07
N ILE A 112 -10.40 13.22 1.25
CA ILE A 112 -10.09 11.85 1.67
C ILE A 112 -11.38 11.11 2.05
N LEU A 113 -12.33 11.81 2.69
CA LEU A 113 -13.65 11.27 2.98
C LEU A 113 -14.38 10.88 1.70
N ASP A 114 -14.40 11.76 0.70
CA ASP A 114 -15.05 11.52 -0.59
C ASP A 114 -14.49 10.26 -1.27
N GLN A 115 -13.16 10.18 -1.38
CA GLN A 115 -12.46 9.01 -1.93
C GLN A 115 -12.76 7.72 -1.14
N THR A 116 -12.85 7.82 0.18
CA THR A 116 -13.17 6.68 1.06
C THR A 116 -14.59 6.18 0.79
N THR A 117 -15.56 7.08 0.65
CA THR A 117 -16.96 6.73 0.42
C THR A 117 -17.22 6.26 -1.01
N ASP A 118 -16.45 6.74 -1.98
CA ASP A 118 -16.50 6.23 -3.37
C ASP A 118 -16.01 4.77 -3.43
N VAL A 119 -14.97 4.45 -2.66
CA VAL A 119 -14.40 3.10 -2.56
C VAL A 119 -15.29 2.17 -1.76
N TYR A 120 -15.82 2.64 -0.64
CA TYR A 120 -16.69 1.86 0.25
C TYR A 120 -18.09 2.48 0.24
N SER A 121 -18.84 2.23 -0.83
CA SER A 121 -20.20 2.75 -1.03
C SER A 121 -21.20 2.34 0.06
N MET A 122 -20.87 1.31 0.85
CA MET A 122 -21.63 0.89 2.03
C MET A 122 -21.50 1.84 3.23
N LEU A 123 -20.56 2.79 3.22
CA LEU A 123 -20.38 3.78 4.28
C LEU A 123 -21.27 5.00 4.02
N GLN A 124 -21.99 5.43 5.05
CA GLN A 124 -22.79 6.67 4.96
C GLN A 124 -21.92 7.89 5.21
N LYS A 125 -21.69 8.67 4.14
CA LYS A 125 -20.79 9.83 4.12
C LYS A 125 -21.05 10.86 5.21
N ASP A 126 -22.28 11.37 5.32
CA ASP A 126 -22.60 12.45 6.27
C ASP A 126 -22.50 11.99 7.73
N ARG A 127 -22.89 10.73 7.98
CA ARG A 127 -22.79 10.10 9.30
C ARG A 127 -21.34 9.86 9.67
N LEU A 128 -20.54 9.28 8.77
CA LEU A 128 -19.10 9.10 8.94
C LEU A 128 -18.39 10.43 9.20
N LYS A 129 -18.73 11.49 8.46
CA LYS A 129 -18.19 12.83 8.67
C LYS A 129 -18.44 13.35 10.08
N THR A 130 -19.67 13.18 10.57
CA THR A 130 -20.08 13.62 11.90
C THR A 130 -19.36 12.83 12.99
N GLU A 131 -19.32 11.51 12.85
CA GLU A 131 -18.63 10.60 13.78
C GLU A 131 -17.12 10.90 13.85
N LEU A 132 -16.45 11.06 12.70
CA LEU A 132 -15.04 11.45 12.63
C LEU A 132 -14.80 12.83 13.24
N GLY A 133 -15.72 13.78 13.03
CA GLY A 133 -15.64 15.11 13.65
C GLY A 133 -15.61 15.04 15.17
N VAL A 134 -16.43 14.18 15.78
CA VAL A 134 -16.42 13.95 17.24
C VAL A 134 -15.10 13.32 17.68
N ILE A 135 -14.59 12.33 16.92
CA ILE A 135 -13.30 11.67 17.20
C ILE A 135 -12.14 12.66 17.16
N TYR A 136 -12.10 13.54 16.16
CA TYR A 136 -11.05 14.53 16.02
C TYR A 136 -11.06 15.57 17.14
N ARG A 137 -12.25 15.88 17.69
CA ARG A 137 -12.43 16.91 18.72
C ARG A 137 -12.07 16.46 20.13
N ARG A 138 -12.37 15.20 20.50
CA ARG A 138 -12.17 14.72 21.89
C ARG A 138 -10.74 14.27 22.16
N SER A 139 -10.19 14.72 23.29
CA SER A 139 -8.85 14.34 23.76
C SER A 139 -8.67 12.84 23.97
N ASP A 140 -9.73 12.15 24.40
CA ASP A 140 -9.71 10.71 24.68
C ASP A 140 -9.23 9.91 23.46
N PHE A 141 -9.69 10.30 22.26
CA PHE A 141 -9.32 9.64 21.02
C PHE A 141 -7.98 10.14 20.45
N ARG A 142 -7.57 11.38 20.74
CA ARG A 142 -6.27 11.92 20.28
C ARG A 142 -5.09 11.20 20.92
N ASN A 143 -5.26 10.77 22.15
CA ASN A 143 -4.22 10.07 22.90
C ASN A 143 -4.12 8.58 22.52
N MET A 144 -5.10 8.04 21.77
CA MET A 144 -5.05 6.66 21.29
C MET A 144 -4.17 6.54 20.07
N THR A 145 -3.05 5.83 20.21
CA THR A 145 -2.14 5.57 19.11
C THR A 145 -2.55 4.30 18.35
N GLY A 146 -3.09 4.49 17.16
CA GLY A 146 -3.33 3.40 16.21
C GLY A 146 -4.79 2.95 16.11
N THR A 147 -5.11 2.39 14.94
CA THR A 147 -6.45 1.98 14.55
C THR A 147 -7.02 0.87 15.43
N ILE A 148 -6.17 -0.06 15.87
CA ILE A 148 -6.56 -1.21 16.71
C ILE A 148 -7.01 -0.75 18.09
N SER A 149 -6.26 0.17 18.72
CA SER A 149 -6.62 0.71 20.04
C SER A 149 -7.95 1.47 19.99
N LEU A 150 -8.21 2.21 18.92
CA LEU A 150 -9.50 2.89 18.71
C LEU A 150 -10.65 1.89 18.54
N LEU A 151 -10.45 0.82 17.77
CA LEU A 151 -11.44 -0.23 17.59
C LEU A 151 -11.77 -0.94 18.92
N GLN A 152 -10.73 -1.33 19.67
CA GLN A 152 -10.89 -1.97 20.97
C GLN A 152 -11.65 -1.06 21.94
N PHE A 153 -11.32 0.23 21.98
CA PHE A 153 -12.03 1.19 22.83
C PHE A 153 -13.52 1.31 22.46
N ILE A 154 -13.85 1.35 21.17
CA ILE A 154 -15.25 1.41 20.71
C ILE A 154 -16.03 0.17 21.14
N ILE A 155 -15.39 -1.01 21.09
CA ILE A 155 -16.00 -2.27 21.53
C ILE A 155 -16.17 -2.29 23.05
N GLU A 156 -15.11 -2.02 23.81
CA GLU A 156 -15.12 -2.05 25.28
C GLU A 156 -16.10 -1.06 25.90
N LYS A 157 -16.32 0.08 25.24
CA LYS A 157 -17.25 1.12 25.71
C LYS A 157 -18.66 0.99 25.12
N ASN A 158 -18.95 -0.08 24.36
CA ASN A 158 -20.23 -0.30 23.67
C ASN A 158 -20.66 0.89 22.79
N LEU A 159 -19.70 1.55 22.15
CA LEU A 159 -19.91 2.76 21.33
C LEU A 159 -20.20 2.43 19.86
N GLN A 160 -20.36 1.16 19.52
CA GLN A 160 -20.54 0.65 18.15
C GLN A 160 -21.76 1.28 17.45
N THR A 161 -22.86 1.51 18.18
CA THR A 161 -24.07 2.12 17.63
C THR A 161 -23.91 3.62 17.39
N MET A 162 -23.17 4.30 18.27
CA MET A 162 -22.88 5.74 18.17
C MET A 162 -21.87 6.04 17.06
N PHE A 163 -20.84 5.21 16.92
CA PHE A 163 -19.80 5.31 15.90
C PHE A 163 -19.94 4.21 14.84
N SER A 164 -21.16 4.00 14.35
CA SER A 164 -21.47 2.87 13.47
C SER A 164 -20.69 2.88 12.15
N GLU A 165 -20.51 4.05 11.53
CA GLU A 165 -19.80 4.14 10.26
C GLU A 165 -18.28 4.08 10.46
N THR A 166 -17.80 4.69 11.54
CA THR A 166 -16.40 4.62 11.93
C THR A 166 -16.02 3.21 12.34
N TYR A 167 -16.91 2.49 13.04
CA TYR A 167 -16.72 1.08 13.40
C TYR A 167 -16.63 0.19 12.16
N LYS A 168 -17.53 0.35 11.19
CA LYS A 168 -17.42 -0.34 9.89
C LYS A 168 -16.09 -0.02 9.20
N LEU A 169 -15.72 1.26 9.15
CA LEU A 169 -14.46 1.69 8.54
C LEU A 169 -13.23 1.09 9.24
N LEU A 170 -13.26 1.03 10.58
CA LEU A 170 -12.23 0.39 11.38
C LEU A 170 -12.10 -1.10 11.09
N LEU A 171 -13.21 -1.82 11.00
CA LEU A 171 -13.20 -3.25 10.64
C LEU A 171 -12.56 -3.47 9.27
N ILE A 172 -12.93 -2.66 8.27
CA ILE A 172 -12.32 -2.74 6.94
C ILE A 172 -10.80 -2.51 7.02
N ILE A 173 -10.38 -1.44 7.69
CA ILE A 173 -8.95 -1.09 7.79
C ILE A 173 -8.14 -2.16 8.52
N VAL A 174 -8.69 -2.79 9.55
CA VAL A 174 -7.99 -3.86 10.30
C VAL A 174 -7.84 -5.14 9.47
N THR A 175 -8.69 -5.35 8.45
CA THR A 175 -8.59 -6.51 7.54
C THR A 175 -7.64 -6.31 6.36
N ILE A 176 -7.10 -5.10 6.14
CA ILE A 176 -6.17 -4.75 5.06
C ILE A 176 -4.72 -4.91 5.52
#